data_AF-A0A951D0K4-F1
#
_entry.id   AF-A0A951D0K4-F1
#
_cell.length_a   1.000
_cell.length_b   1.000
_cell.length_c   1.000
_cell.angle_alpha   90.00
_cell.angle_beta   90.00
_cell.angle_gamma   90.00
#
_symmetry.space_group_name_H-M   'P 1'
#
loop_
_entity.id
_entity.type
_entity.pdbx_description
1 polymer ?
#
loop_
_entity_poly.entity_id
_entity_poly.type
_entity_poly.pdbx_seq_one_letter_code
_entity_poly.pdbx_strand_id
1 'polypeptide(L)'
;MGSQHDELVKGPPDEVVRAQELDALVRELRNWNRWGPDDQRGALHFLTAERIAVAAGLVRDGRTVSLSLPLNTTAVIHNRAAGGPPMTAPSDLDAGDEPVEFMKDYVGLD
;
A
#
# COMPACT_ATOMS: atom_id res chain seq x y z
N MET A 1 18.64 -36.56 35.41
CA MET A 1 18.84 -36.78 33.96
C MET A 1 18.10 -35.65 33.27
N GLY A 2 18.68 -34.53 32.87
CA GLY A 2 20.04 -34.31 32.39
C GLY A 2 20.06 -34.47 30.86
N SER A 3 19.66 -33.43 30.13
CA SER A 3 20.11 -33.07 28.77
C SER A 3 19.35 -31.79 28.40
N GLN A 4 19.89 -30.59 28.68
CA GLN A 4 20.83 -29.89 27.80
C GLN A 4 20.48 -30.05 26.31
N HIS A 5 19.72 -29.07 25.81
CA HIS A 5 19.91 -28.52 24.47
C HIS A 5 19.85 -26.99 24.63
N ASP A 6 20.92 -26.49 25.24
CA ASP A 6 21.37 -25.12 25.05
C ASP A 6 22.19 -25.07 23.74
N GLU A 7 22.15 -23.92 23.08
CA GLU A 7 22.92 -23.50 21.89
C GLU A 7 22.60 -24.10 20.50
N LEU A 8 21.77 -23.34 19.76
CA LEU A 8 22.17 -22.75 18.47
C LEU A 8 21.70 -21.29 18.41
N VAL A 9 22.60 -20.35 18.72
CA VAL A 9 22.37 -18.91 18.54
C VAL A 9 22.62 -18.53 17.07
N LYS A 10 21.53 -18.39 16.31
CA LYS A 10 21.35 -17.48 15.16
C LYS A 10 19.86 -17.46 14.75
N GLY A 11 19.22 -16.28 14.76
CA GLY A 11 17.84 -16.10 14.26
C GLY A 11 17.80 -15.66 12.78
N PRO A 12 17.17 -16.42 11.86
CA PRO A 12 17.07 -16.17 10.41
C PRO A 12 15.67 -15.58 9.99
N PRO A 13 15.36 -15.33 8.68
CA PRO A 13 14.38 -14.35 8.17
C PRO A 13 12.87 -14.68 8.34
N ASP A 14 12.51 -15.57 9.26
CA ASP A 14 11.21 -16.25 9.30
C ASP A 14 10.51 -16.10 10.67
N GLU A 15 10.57 -14.92 11.30
CA GLU A 15 9.87 -14.68 12.56
C GLU A 15 8.36 -14.51 12.30
N VAL A 16 7.63 -15.62 12.45
CA VAL A 16 6.18 -15.65 12.30
C VAL A 16 5.53 -14.94 13.48
N VAL A 17 5.15 -13.67 13.27
CA VAL A 17 4.31 -12.90 14.20
C VAL A 17 2.98 -13.63 14.41
N ARG A 18 2.58 -13.87 15.67
CA ARG A 18 1.28 -14.48 15.96
C ARG A 18 0.17 -13.50 15.64
N ALA A 19 -0.98 -14.00 15.16
CA ALA A 19 -2.12 -13.15 14.82
C ALA A 19 -2.56 -12.24 15.99
N GLN A 20 -2.52 -12.75 17.23
CA GLN A 20 -2.86 -11.95 18.41
C GLN A 20 -1.86 -10.81 18.67
N GLU A 21 -0.57 -11.03 18.40
CA GLU A 21 0.47 -10.00 18.56
C GLU A 21 0.32 -8.92 17.50
N LEU A 22 0.03 -9.31 16.25
CA LEU A 22 -0.31 -8.37 15.18
C LEU A 22 -1.56 -7.54 15.53
N ASP A 23 -2.61 -8.17 16.04
CA ASP A 23 -3.83 -7.48 16.47
C ASP A 23 -3.54 -6.47 17.58
N ALA A 24 -2.69 -6.82 18.54
CA ALA A 24 -2.27 -5.91 19.61
C ALA A 24 -1.54 -4.69 19.02
N LEU A 25 -0.58 -4.91 18.12
CA LEU A 25 0.18 -3.84 17.46
C LEU A 25 -0.72 -2.93 16.61
N VAL A 26 -1.63 -3.51 15.81
CA VAL A 26 -2.59 -2.73 15.02
C VAL A 26 -3.47 -1.89 15.94
N ARG A 27 -3.88 -2.44 17.09
CA ARG A 27 -4.70 -1.69 18.05
C ARG A 27 -3.95 -0.52 18.69
N GLU A 28 -2.67 -0.70 18.95
CA GLU A 28 -1.80 0.31 19.56
C GLU A 28 -1.41 1.41 18.57
N LEU A 29 -1.08 1.05 17.33
CA LEU A 29 -0.43 1.95 16.37
C LEU A 29 -1.39 2.64 15.39
N ARG A 30 -2.65 2.18 15.28
CA ARG A 30 -3.61 2.78 14.35
C ARG A 30 -3.93 4.23 14.71
N ASN A 31 -4.14 5.07 13.69
CA ASN A 31 -4.62 6.45 13.85
C ASN A 31 -6.16 6.59 13.72
N TRP A 32 -6.93 5.51 13.82
CA TRP A 32 -8.38 5.56 13.65
C TRP A 32 -9.05 6.48 14.66
N ASN A 33 -10.02 7.28 14.21
CA ASN A 33 -10.76 8.28 14.99
C ASN A 33 -9.90 9.38 15.62
N ARG A 34 -8.60 9.49 15.29
CA ARG A 34 -7.71 10.53 15.81
C ARG A 34 -8.21 11.94 15.51
N TRP A 35 -8.86 12.14 14.37
CA TRP A 35 -9.40 13.43 13.92
C TRP A 35 -10.94 13.47 13.89
N GLY A 36 -11.59 12.51 14.54
CA GLY A 36 -13.05 12.37 14.57
C GLY A 36 -13.54 11.14 13.80
N PRO A 37 -14.76 10.68 14.10
CA PRO A 37 -15.35 9.47 13.50
C PRO A 37 -15.70 9.63 12.01
N ASP A 38 -15.97 10.86 11.57
CA ASP A 38 -16.35 11.17 10.18
C ASP A 38 -15.15 11.67 9.34
N ASP A 39 -13.92 11.57 9.86
CA ASP A 39 -12.73 12.05 9.18
C ASP A 39 -12.38 11.19 7.96
N GLN A 40 -12.16 11.86 6.82
CA GLN A 40 -11.74 11.24 5.56
C GLN A 40 -10.33 11.67 5.13
N ARG A 41 -9.65 12.53 5.89
CA ARG A 41 -8.34 13.10 5.51
C ARG A 41 -7.16 12.35 6.11
N GLY A 42 -7.32 11.76 7.29
CA GLY A 42 -6.26 11.02 7.97
C GLY A 42 -4.99 11.86 8.16
N ALA A 43 -3.83 11.29 7.84
CA ALA A 43 -2.53 11.92 8.03
C ALA A 43 -2.35 13.25 7.26
N LEU A 44 -3.22 13.58 6.28
CA LEU A 44 -3.18 14.88 5.60
C LEU A 44 -3.43 16.05 6.55
N HIS A 45 -4.01 15.83 7.73
CA HIS A 45 -4.11 16.85 8.78
C HIS A 45 -2.75 17.34 9.28
N PHE A 46 -1.67 16.57 9.10
CA PHE A 46 -0.33 17.03 9.44
C PHE A 46 0.20 18.11 8.49
N LEU A 47 -0.37 18.26 7.29
CA LEU A 47 0.01 19.27 6.30
C LEU A 47 -0.66 20.62 6.64
N THR A 48 -0.13 21.31 7.64
CA THR A 48 -0.61 22.63 8.06
C THR A 48 -0.07 23.74 7.16
N ALA A 49 -0.75 24.89 7.12
CA ALA A 49 -0.32 26.06 6.34
C ALA A 49 1.09 26.54 6.74
N GLU A 50 1.40 26.49 8.04
CA GLU A 50 2.73 26.82 8.57
C GLU A 50 3.82 25.88 8.02
N ARG A 51 3.57 24.56 8.04
CA ARG A 51 4.52 23.57 7.49
C ARG A 51 4.73 23.75 6.00
N ILE A 52 3.67 24.08 5.27
CA ILE A 52 3.75 24.39 3.84
C ILE A 52 4.63 25.63 3.60
N ALA A 53 4.46 26.70 4.38
CA ALA A 53 5.28 27.91 4.28
C ALA A 53 6.76 27.63 4.58
N VAL A 54 7.06 26.84 5.62
CA VAL A 54 8.42 26.42 5.96
C VAL A 54 9.03 25.60 4.81
N ALA A 55 8.29 24.64 4.26
CA ALA A 55 8.76 23.81 3.14
C ALA A 55 9.03 24.65 1.88
N ALA A 56 8.16 25.63 1.57
CA ALA A 56 8.37 26.55 0.45
C ALA A 56 9.67 27.37 0.62
N GLY A 57 9.99 27.77 1.86
CA GLY A 57 11.25 28.45 2.18
C GLY A 57 12.52 27.62 1.98
N LEU A 58 12.42 26.30 1.74
CA LEU A 58 13.58 25.45 1.46
C LEU A 58 14.06 25.54 -0.01
N VAL A 59 13.26 26.11 -0.91
CA VAL A 59 13.63 26.26 -2.32
C VAL A 59 14.78 27.27 -2.46
N ARG A 60 15.86 26.87 -3.14
CA ARG A 60 17.04 27.72 -3.39
C ARG A 60 17.23 28.06 -4.87
N ASP A 61 17.28 27.04 -5.73
CA ASP A 61 17.63 27.20 -7.14
C ASP A 61 16.41 27.19 -8.09
N GLY A 62 15.20 26.97 -7.57
CA GLY A 62 13.97 26.93 -8.36
C GLY A 62 13.89 25.80 -9.40
N ARG A 63 14.71 24.76 -9.27
CA ARG A 63 14.74 23.60 -10.19
C ARG A 63 13.70 22.56 -9.79
N THR A 64 12.94 22.06 -10.77
CA THR A 64 11.96 20.99 -10.58
C THR A 64 12.51 19.66 -11.06
N VAL A 65 12.34 18.61 -10.27
CA VAL A 65 12.67 17.22 -10.62
C VAL A 65 11.40 16.39 -10.51
N SER A 66 11.02 15.69 -11.58
CA SER A 66 9.89 14.76 -11.54
C SER A 66 10.24 13.50 -10.75
N LEU A 67 9.40 13.14 -9.77
CA LEU A 67 9.49 11.86 -9.05
C LEU A 67 8.51 10.81 -9.56
N SER A 68 7.79 11.13 -10.64
CA SER A 68 6.84 10.20 -11.25
C SER A 68 7.58 9.08 -11.98
N LEU A 69 7.14 7.85 -11.77
CA LEU A 69 7.50 6.75 -12.67
C LEU A 69 6.71 6.91 -13.99
N PRO A 70 7.36 6.81 -15.16
CA PRO A 70 6.64 6.81 -16.42
C PRO A 70 5.59 5.69 -16.43
N LEU A 71 4.37 6.01 -16.89
CA LEU A 71 3.32 5.02 -17.00
C LEU A 71 3.71 3.99 -18.05
N ASN A 72 3.84 2.74 -17.63
CA ASN A 72 4.13 1.65 -18.52
C ASN A 72 2.83 1.18 -19.17
N THR A 73 2.69 1.43 -20.48
CA THR A 73 1.53 1.04 -21.30
C THR A 73 1.70 -0.28 -22.01
N THR A 74 2.84 -0.98 -21.83
CA THR A 74 3.10 -2.30 -22.39
C THR A 74 3.04 -3.39 -21.33
N ALA A 75 2.39 -4.52 -21.65
CA ALA A 75 2.29 -5.65 -20.75
C ALA A 75 3.68 -6.23 -20.40
N VAL A 76 4.02 -6.29 -19.11
CA VAL A 76 5.23 -6.96 -18.58
C VAL A 76 4.88 -7.81 -17.36
N ILE A 77 5.79 -8.65 -16.86
CA ILE A 77 5.51 -9.59 -15.76
C ILE A 77 4.93 -8.92 -14.49
N HIS A 78 5.31 -7.67 -14.20
CA HIS A 78 4.81 -6.87 -13.07
C HIS A 78 3.68 -5.88 -13.46
N ASN A 79 3.29 -5.86 -14.73
CA ASN A 79 2.24 -4.99 -15.27
C ASN A 79 1.53 -5.72 -16.43
N ARG A 80 0.96 -6.91 -16.17
CA ARG A 80 0.41 -7.78 -17.22
C ARG A 80 -0.83 -7.22 -17.92
N ALA A 81 -1.49 -6.22 -17.33
CA ALA A 81 -2.69 -5.59 -17.87
C ALA A 81 -2.43 -4.20 -18.47
N ALA A 82 -1.19 -3.86 -18.80
CA ALA A 82 -0.91 -2.65 -19.56
C ALA A 82 -1.38 -2.83 -21.01
N GLY A 83 -2.45 -2.11 -21.35
CA GLY A 83 -3.09 -2.22 -22.67
C GLY A 83 -4.14 -3.34 -22.77
N GLY A 84 -4.62 -3.88 -21.66
CA GLY A 84 -5.75 -4.83 -21.67
C GLY A 84 -7.06 -4.16 -22.10
N PRO A 85 -8.03 -4.92 -22.67
CA PRO A 85 -9.34 -4.38 -23.06
C PRO A 85 -10.09 -3.78 -21.86
N PRO A 86 -11.02 -2.83 -22.08
CA PRO A 86 -11.82 -2.24 -21.01
C PRO A 86 -12.62 -3.33 -20.27
N MET A 87 -12.55 -3.25 -18.94
CA MET A 87 -13.25 -4.03 -17.90
C MET A 87 -14.60 -4.62 -18.32
N THR A 88 -14.75 -5.95 -18.27
CA THR A 88 -16.03 -6.66 -18.32
C THR A 88 -16.75 -6.61 -16.97
N ALA A 89 -18.07 -6.49 -17.04
CA ALA A 89 -19.00 -6.13 -15.97
C ALA A 89 -19.24 -7.27 -14.94
N PRO A 90 -19.94 -7.00 -13.82
CA PRO A 90 -20.06 -7.90 -12.67
C PRO A 90 -20.78 -9.21 -13.02
N SER A 91 -20.36 -10.27 -12.36
CA SER A 91 -20.84 -11.65 -12.48
C SER A 91 -22.25 -11.89 -11.93
N ASP A 92 -23.16 -10.91 -12.03
CA ASP A 92 -24.59 -11.14 -11.78
C ASP A 92 -25.19 -12.14 -12.81
N LEU A 93 -24.38 -12.50 -13.82
CA LEU A 93 -24.53 -13.64 -14.72
C LEU A 93 -23.62 -14.77 -14.20
N ASP A 94 -24.22 -15.93 -13.90
CA ASP A 94 -23.53 -17.14 -13.40
C ASP A 94 -22.16 -17.34 -14.07
N ALA A 95 -21.10 -17.18 -13.27
CA ALA A 95 -19.76 -17.64 -13.63
C ALA A 95 -19.75 -19.17 -13.56
N GLY A 96 -20.21 -19.81 -14.63
CA GLY A 96 -19.97 -21.22 -14.90
C GLY A 96 -18.46 -21.55 -14.93
N ASP A 97 -18.15 -22.84 -15.04
CA ASP A 97 -16.95 -23.54 -14.52
C ASP A 97 -15.52 -23.14 -14.99
N GLU A 98 -15.21 -21.88 -15.37
CA GLU A 98 -13.84 -21.40 -15.72
C GLU A 98 -13.62 -19.91 -15.32
N PRO A 99 -12.37 -19.41 -15.14
CA PRO A 99 -11.94 -18.73 -13.91
C PRO A 99 -12.23 -17.22 -13.83
N VAL A 100 -12.48 -16.78 -12.59
CA VAL A 100 -12.65 -15.41 -12.05
C VAL A 100 -11.88 -14.29 -12.79
N GLU A 101 -12.60 -13.26 -13.24
CA GLU A 101 -12.04 -12.03 -13.83
C GLU A 101 -11.83 -10.92 -12.79
N PHE A 102 -10.70 -10.21 -12.90
CA PHE A 102 -10.17 -9.30 -11.89
C PHE A 102 -10.74 -7.88 -12.01
N MET A 103 -11.16 -7.30 -10.88
CA MET A 103 -11.40 -5.85 -10.75
C MET A 103 -10.06 -5.12 -10.60
N LYS A 104 -9.66 -4.36 -11.61
CA LYS A 104 -8.47 -3.49 -11.57
C LYS A 104 -8.89 -2.06 -11.89
N ASP A 105 -8.43 -1.11 -11.08
CA ASP A 105 -8.57 0.31 -11.36
C ASP A 105 -7.93 0.64 -12.72
N TYR A 106 -8.75 1.01 -13.71
CA TYR A 106 -8.30 1.46 -15.02
C TYR A 106 -8.04 2.97 -14.98
N VAL A 107 -6.81 3.36 -15.32
CA VAL A 107 -6.46 4.76 -15.59
C VAL A 107 -6.27 4.89 -17.09
N GLY A 108 -7.27 5.44 -17.78
CA GLY A 108 -7.20 5.68 -19.22
C GLY A 108 -6.22 6.80 -19.55
N LEU A 109 -5.43 6.58 -20.59
CA LEU A 109 -4.65 7.62 -21.25
C LEU A 109 -5.19 7.75 -22.68
N ASP A 110 -5.36 8.99 -23.12
CA ASP A 110 -5.85 9.40 -24.44
C ASP A 110 -4.77 9.32 -25.55
#